data_AF-A0A935J409-F1
#
_entry.id   AF-A0A935J409-F1
#
_cell.length_a   1.000
_cell.length_b   1.000
_cell.length_c   1.000
_cell.angle_alpha   90.00
_cell.angle_beta   90.00
_cell.angle_gamma   90.00
#
_symmetry.space_group_name_H-M   'P 1'
#
loop_
_entity.id
_entity.type
_entity.pdbx_description
1 polymer ?
#
loop_
_entity_poly.entity_id
_entity_poly.type
_entity_poly.pdbx_seq_one_letter_code
_entity_poly.pdbx_strand_id
1 'polypeptide(L)'
;MSFINIFKTDATRRVALSAGHVVPDSSRCVQCGICTYNCPIGIDVRAHAWMGEAIKHSECLTCGECVARCPRGVLRFERTDLFTDGAK
;
A
#
# COMPACT_ATOMS: atom_id res chain seq x y z
N MET A 1 -19.07 -35.41 13.93
CA MET A 1 -18.31 -34.26 14.46
C MET A 1 -17.18 -33.86 13.50
N SER A 2 -17.43 -33.07 12.45
CA SER A 2 -16.36 -32.48 11.61
C SER A 2 -16.93 -31.46 10.59
N PHE A 3 -17.64 -30.42 11.06
CA PHE A 3 -18.19 -29.38 10.17
C PHE A 3 -17.84 -27.93 10.57
N ILE A 4 -17.26 -27.73 11.77
CA ILE A 4 -17.06 -26.39 12.34
C ILE A 4 -15.67 -25.80 11.97
N ASN A 5 -14.71 -26.64 11.57
CA ASN A 5 -13.31 -26.24 11.34
C ASN A 5 -12.99 -25.76 9.91
N ILE A 6 -13.92 -25.85 8.95
CA ILE A 6 -13.71 -25.36 7.58
C ILE A 6 -13.94 -23.83 7.47
N PHE A 7 -14.90 -23.28 8.22
CA PHE A 7 -15.23 -21.85 8.15
C PHE A 7 -14.23 -20.91 8.83
N LYS A 8 -13.37 -21.41 9.74
CA LYS A 8 -12.36 -20.57 10.42
C LYS A 8 -11.16 -20.24 9.55
N THR A 9 -10.77 -21.15 8.66
CA THR A 9 -9.58 -21.01 7.81
C THR A 9 -9.81 -20.05 6.62
N ASP A 10 -11.07 -19.85 6.23
CA ASP A 10 -11.45 -19.00 5.10
C ASP A 10 -11.39 -17.50 5.45
N ALA A 11 -11.72 -17.14 6.71
CA ALA A 11 -11.69 -15.76 7.18
C ALA A 11 -10.25 -15.19 7.20
N THR A 12 -9.27 -15.97 7.67
CA THR A 12 -7.86 -15.54 7.72
C THR A 12 -7.26 -15.35 6.32
N ARG A 13 -7.72 -16.13 5.34
CA ARG A 13 -7.19 -16.11 3.97
C ARG A 13 -7.73 -14.94 3.14
N ARG A 14 -8.98 -14.54 3.34
CA ARG A 14 -9.57 -13.35 2.70
C ARG A 14 -9.01 -12.04 3.24
N VAL A 15 -8.59 -12.05 4.50
CA VAL A 15 -8.05 -10.90 5.21
C VAL A 15 -6.61 -10.55 4.81
N ALA A 16 -5.79 -11.55 4.47
CA ALA A 16 -4.37 -11.34 4.18
C ALA A 16 -4.06 -10.68 2.81
N LEU A 17 -5.06 -10.49 1.94
CA LEU A 17 -4.85 -10.05 0.55
C LEU A 17 -4.91 -8.52 0.35
N SER A 18 -5.46 -7.74 1.28
CA SER A 18 -5.79 -6.32 1.04
C SER A 18 -5.07 -5.32 1.94
N ALA A 19 -3.92 -5.67 2.50
CA ALA A 19 -3.29 -4.89 3.56
C ALA A 19 -1.85 -4.48 3.19
N GLY A 20 -1.66 -3.86 2.03
CA GLY A 20 -0.36 -3.29 1.63
C GLY A 20 -0.43 -1.77 1.56
N HIS A 21 0.62 -1.06 1.95
CA HIS A 21 0.75 0.37 1.69
C HIS A 21 2.08 0.67 1.01
N VAL A 22 2.13 1.80 0.29
CA VAL A 22 3.34 2.23 -0.41
C VAL A 22 4.13 3.16 0.51
N VAL A 23 5.39 2.83 0.76
CA VAL A 23 6.30 3.63 1.57
C VAL A 23 7.33 4.29 0.66
N PRO A 24 7.56 5.60 0.79
CA PRO A 24 8.62 6.30 0.06
C PRO A 24 9.94 6.36 0.84
N ASP A 25 11.03 6.48 0.10
CA ASP A 25 12.33 6.96 0.58
C ASP A 25 12.53 8.43 0.13
N SER A 26 12.11 9.36 0.99
CA SER A 26 12.10 10.80 0.67
C SER A 26 13.47 11.34 0.28
N SER A 27 14.56 10.78 0.80
CA SER A 27 15.94 11.20 0.52
C SER A 27 16.32 11.10 -0.97
N ARG A 28 15.61 10.24 -1.71
CA ARG A 28 15.85 9.98 -3.13
C ARG A 28 14.76 10.58 -4.02
N CYS A 29 13.74 11.22 -3.49
CA CYS A 29 12.68 11.83 -4.30
C CYS A 29 13.17 13.12 -4.96
N VAL A 30 12.97 13.24 -6.28
CA VAL A 30 13.29 14.46 -7.06
C VAL A 30 12.03 15.19 -7.55
N GLN A 31 10.87 14.84 -6.99
CA GLN A 31 9.56 15.44 -7.29
C GLN A 31 9.17 15.45 -8.79
N CYS A 32 9.63 14.49 -9.60
CA CYS A 32 9.34 14.42 -11.03
C CYS A 32 7.85 14.25 -11.40
N GLY A 33 6.98 13.83 -10.47
CA GLY A 33 5.54 13.75 -10.68
C GLY A 33 5.02 12.53 -11.47
N ILE A 34 5.89 11.68 -12.01
CA ILE A 34 5.51 10.49 -12.80
C ILE A 34 4.59 9.55 -12.00
N CYS A 35 4.84 9.38 -10.70
CA CYS A 35 4.01 8.54 -9.83
C CYS A 35 2.57 9.05 -9.69
N THR A 36 2.38 10.36 -9.49
CA THR A 36 1.07 11.00 -9.42
C THR A 36 0.33 10.89 -10.75
N TYR A 37 1.02 11.16 -11.86
CA TYR A 37 0.44 11.09 -13.20
C TYR A 37 -0.13 9.70 -13.54
N ASN A 38 0.58 8.64 -13.14
CA ASN A 38 0.15 7.26 -13.41
C ASN A 38 -0.76 6.69 -12.31
N CYS A 39 -1.16 7.47 -11.30
CA CYS A 39 -2.09 6.98 -10.30
C CYS A 39 -3.51 6.93 -10.90
N PRO A 40 -4.14 5.74 -11.06
CA PRO A 40 -5.44 5.60 -11.74
C PRO A 40 -6.60 6.29 -10.99
N ILE A 41 -6.39 6.58 -9.70
CA ILE A 41 -7.36 7.23 -8.81
C ILE A 41 -6.93 8.65 -8.42
N GLY A 42 -5.83 9.17 -8.98
CA GLY A 42 -5.42 10.56 -8.81
C GLY A 42 -4.85 10.93 -7.44
N ILE A 43 -4.31 9.99 -6.66
CA ILE A 43 -3.58 10.31 -5.42
C ILE A 43 -2.32 11.12 -5.79
N ASP A 44 -2.03 12.21 -5.06
CA ASP A 44 -0.76 12.95 -5.21
C ASP A 44 0.41 12.20 -4.53
N VAL A 45 0.81 11.08 -5.14
CA VAL A 45 1.91 10.24 -4.67
C VAL A 45 3.23 11.00 -4.56
N ARG A 46 3.46 11.99 -5.44
CA ARG A 46 4.66 12.83 -5.43
C ARG A 46 4.77 13.64 -4.14
N ALA A 47 3.66 14.21 -3.66
CA ALA A 47 3.65 14.95 -2.40
C ALA A 47 3.98 14.02 -1.22
N HIS A 48 3.32 12.86 -1.13
CA HIS A 48 3.64 11.85 -0.11
C HIS A 48 5.10 11.40 -0.18
N ALA A 49 5.63 11.17 -1.38
CA ALA A 49 7.02 10.75 -1.58
C ALA A 49 8.02 11.82 -1.13
N TRP A 50 7.70 13.10 -1.32
CA TRP A 50 8.52 14.22 -0.86
C TRP A 50 8.48 14.37 0.65
N MET A 51 7.30 14.24 1.26
CA MET A 51 7.11 14.34 2.71
C MET A 51 7.64 13.12 3.47
N GLY A 52 7.98 12.03 2.77
CA GLY A 52 8.38 10.77 3.40
C GLY A 52 7.21 10.03 4.03
N GLU A 53 5.99 10.33 3.60
CA GLU A 53 4.77 9.78 4.16
C GLU A 53 4.34 8.53 3.40
N ALA A 54 4.02 7.48 4.15
CA ALA A 54 3.38 6.29 3.62
C ALA A 54 2.00 6.63 3.03
N ILE A 55 1.68 6.04 1.89
CA ILE A 55 0.38 6.19 1.23
C ILE A 55 -0.63 5.30 1.94
N LYS A 56 -1.21 5.81 3.03
CA LYS A 56 -2.25 5.15 3.85
C LYS A 56 -3.65 5.63 3.48
N HIS A 57 -3.94 5.73 2.18
CA HIS A 57 -5.23 6.23 1.71
C HIS A 57 -6.23 5.07 1.57
N SER A 58 -7.46 5.23 2.06
CA SER A 58 -8.53 4.21 1.96
C SER A 58 -8.79 3.79 0.52
N GLU A 59 -8.77 4.77 -0.38
CA GLU A 59 -8.98 4.57 -1.82
C GLU A 59 -7.79 3.91 -2.54
N CYS A 60 -6.62 3.78 -1.90
CA CYS A 60 -5.46 3.20 -2.56
C CYS A 60 -5.74 1.74 -2.95
N LEU A 61 -5.90 1.49 -4.25
CA LEU A 61 -6.16 0.15 -4.80
C LEU A 61 -4.98 -0.82 -4.64
N THR A 62 -3.84 -0.37 -4.10
CA THR A 62 -2.59 -1.15 -4.01
C THR A 62 -2.12 -1.70 -5.36
N CYS A 63 -2.46 -1.03 -6.47
CA CYS A 63 -2.19 -1.49 -7.83
C CYS A 63 -0.70 -1.51 -8.23
N GLY A 64 0.12 -0.67 -7.58
CA GLY A 64 1.58 -0.69 -7.77
C GLY A 64 2.14 0.13 -8.91
N GLU A 65 1.30 0.82 -9.67
CA GLU A 65 1.75 1.62 -10.81
C GLU A 65 2.76 2.70 -10.41
N CYS A 66 2.55 3.36 -9.26
CA CYS A 66 3.47 4.38 -8.76
C CYS A 66 4.86 3.82 -8.43
N VAL A 67 4.93 2.58 -7.92
CA VAL A 67 6.18 1.88 -7.62
C VAL A 67 6.90 1.50 -8.93
N ALA A 68 6.16 0.90 -9.87
CA ALA A 68 6.70 0.45 -11.15
C ALA A 68 7.22 1.61 -12.02
N ARG A 69 6.55 2.76 -11.99
CA ARG A 69 6.89 3.91 -12.83
C ARG A 69 7.92 4.86 -12.23
N CYS A 70 8.28 4.70 -10.96
CA CYS A 70 9.26 5.58 -10.34
C CYS A 70 10.66 5.33 -10.94
N PRO A 71 11.23 6.25 -11.74
CA PRO A 71 12.51 6.01 -12.42
C PRO A 71 13.68 5.89 -11.43
N ARG A 72 13.51 6.44 -10.22
CA ARG A 72 14.51 6.39 -9.15
C ARG A 72 14.30 5.24 -8.17
N GLY A 73 13.22 4.47 -8.29
CA GLY A 73 12.90 3.38 -7.35
C GLY A 73 12.74 3.87 -5.91
N VAL A 74 12.09 5.01 -5.72
CA VAL A 74 11.87 5.66 -4.41
C VAL A 74 10.77 4.97 -3.60
N LEU A 75 9.81 4.36 -4.29
CA LEU A 75 8.60 3.81 -3.70
C LEU A 75 8.74 2.29 -3.56
N ARG A 76 8.20 1.73 -2.46
CA ARG A 76 8.18 0.28 -2.20
C ARG A 76 6.88 -0.13 -1.52
N PHE A 77 6.47 -1.38 -1.70
CA PHE A 77 5.34 -1.94 -0.97
C PHE A 77 5.78 -2.51 0.37
N GLU A 78 5.08 -2.13 1.43
CA GLU A 78 5.12 -2.80 2.72
C GLU A 78 3.80 -3.50 3.00
N ARG A 79 3.88 -4.69 3.60
CA ARG A 79 2.71 -5.37 4.17
C ARG A 79 2.41 -4.71 5.50
N THR A 80 1.18 -4.23 5.63
CA THR A 80 0.60 -3.78 6.90
C THR A 80 -0.25 -4.91 7.43
N ASP A 81 0.00 -5.32 8.65
CA ASP A 81 -0.90 -6.13 9.44
C ASP A 81 -2.02 -5.23 9.99
N LEU A 82 -3.01 -4.88 9.14
CA LEU A 82 -4.17 -4.06 9.52
C LEU A 82 -5.02 -4.62 10.69
N PHE A 83 -4.65 -5.76 11.27
CA PHE A 83 -5.33 -6.43 12.39
C PHE A 83 -4.53 -6.41 13.71
N THR A 84 -3.32 -5.83 13.75
CA THR A 84 -2.58 -5.61 15.01
C THR A 84 -2.76 -4.20 15.57
N ASP A 85 -3.15 -3.24 14.74
CA ASP A 85 -3.49 -1.85 15.16
C ASP A 85 -4.87 -1.73 15.83
N GLY A 86 -5.64 -2.82 15.93
CA GLY A 86 -6.88 -2.92 16.71
C GLY A 86 -6.68 -3.36 18.17
N ALA A 87 -5.44 -3.45 18.64
CA ALA A 87 -5.10 -3.74 20.03
C ALA A 87 -4.57 -2.47 20.72
N LYS A 88 -5.43 -1.46 20.85
CA LYS A 88 -5.31 -0.45 21.91
C LYS A 88 -6.69 -0.11 22.46
#